data_AF-A0A512E3D0-F1
#
_entry.id   AF-A0A512E3D0-F1
#
_cell.length_a   1.000
_cell.length_b   1.000
_cell.length_c   1.000
_cell.angle_alpha   90.00
_cell.angle_beta   90.00
_cell.angle_gamma   90.00
#
_symmetry.space_group_name_H-M   'P 1'
#
loop_
_entity.id
_entity.type
_entity.pdbx_description
1 polymer ?
#
loop_
_entity_poly.entity_id
_entity_poly.type
_entity_poly.pdbx_seq_one_letter_code
_entity_poly.pdbx_strand_id
1 'polypeptide(L)'
;MSNTMLETTRIGLYPTPDQQQKLAVQFGCARWGFNNALALTQQTCREAGKSLSYHALAVRLPGLKQEFEWLKEADSQVLQQSLQNLALAFDGFFARRVRYPRFKSKHGRRSIQYPQRAKLEGNHIYLPKVGWVKGIVHRGIVGKFKTVTISRNACGQFHAAILTDTGLPMPSVSTAGKTLGIDVGLVDLAVTSDGSKFTNPRHIRICS
;
A
#
# COMPACT_ATOMS: atom_id res chain seq x y z
N MET A 1 -9.25 18.63 -14.66
CA MET A 1 -9.25 17.16 -14.47
C MET A 1 -10.38 16.84 -13.52
N SER A 2 -11.39 16.09 -13.96
CA SER A 2 -12.56 15.75 -13.14
C SER A 2 -12.12 14.92 -11.93
N ASN A 3 -12.49 15.35 -10.72
CA ASN A 3 -12.15 14.64 -9.50
C ASN A 3 -13.13 13.47 -9.34
N THR A 4 -12.71 12.28 -9.76
CA THR A 4 -13.54 11.06 -9.73
C THR A 4 -13.32 10.28 -8.44
N MET A 5 -14.35 9.56 -8.01
CA MET A 5 -14.34 8.79 -6.79
C MET A 5 -13.44 7.55 -6.95
N LEU A 6 -12.47 7.42 -6.03
CA LEU A 6 -11.60 6.25 -5.93
C LEU A 6 -12.14 5.27 -4.89
N GLU A 7 -12.18 4.00 -5.24
CA GLU A 7 -12.59 2.93 -4.33
C GLU A 7 -11.45 1.93 -4.14
N THR A 8 -11.31 1.42 -2.91
CA THR A 8 -10.35 0.37 -2.59
C THR A 8 -11.08 -0.92 -2.21
N THR A 9 -10.88 -1.97 -3.00
CA THR A 9 -11.38 -3.31 -2.70
C THR A 9 -10.24 -4.18 -2.17
N ARG A 10 -10.42 -4.76 -0.99
CA ARG A 10 -9.44 -5.69 -0.39
C ARG A 10 -9.88 -7.14 -0.59
N ILE A 11 -9.00 -7.96 -1.16
CA ILE A 11 -9.22 -9.39 -1.42
C ILE A 11 -8.12 -10.25 -0.79
N GLY A 12 -8.46 -11.49 -0.45
CA GLY A 12 -7.49 -12.51 -0.03
C GLY A 12 -6.76 -13.11 -1.23
N LEU A 13 -5.46 -13.38 -1.08
CA LEU A 13 -4.63 -14.02 -2.09
C LEU A 13 -4.10 -15.37 -1.62
N TYR A 14 -4.00 -16.30 -2.57
CA TYR A 14 -3.58 -17.68 -2.36
C TYR A 14 -2.41 -18.02 -3.29
N PRO A 15 -1.23 -17.43 -3.07
CA PRO A 15 -0.05 -17.72 -3.88
C PRO A 15 0.49 -19.12 -3.64
N THR A 16 0.95 -19.78 -4.72
CA THR A 16 1.71 -21.03 -4.64
C THR A 16 3.06 -20.82 -3.92
N PRO A 17 3.74 -21.89 -3.45
CA PRO A 17 5.05 -21.76 -2.80
C PRO A 17 6.06 -20.93 -3.61
N ASP A 18 6.17 -21.17 -4.92
CA ASP A 18 7.06 -20.41 -5.82
C ASP A 18 6.67 -18.93 -5.90
N GLN A 19 5.37 -18.63 -5.94
CA GLN A 19 4.87 -17.25 -5.94
C GLN A 19 5.14 -16.56 -4.60
N GLN A 20 5.06 -17.28 -3.49
CA GLN A 20 5.42 -16.75 -2.17
C GLN A 20 6.91 -16.40 -2.09
N GLN A 21 7.78 -17.23 -2.66
CA GLN A 21 9.21 -16.93 -2.75
C GLN A 21 9.46 -15.68 -3.60
N LYS A 22 8.84 -15.58 -4.78
CA LYS A 22 8.91 -14.38 -5.64
C LYS A 22 8.42 -13.13 -4.91
N LEU A 23 7.28 -13.21 -4.20
CA LEU A 23 6.78 -12.11 -3.37
C LEU A 23 7.74 -11.75 -2.24
N ALA A 24 8.40 -12.73 -1.62
CA ALA A 24 9.41 -12.49 -0.60
C ALA A 24 10.61 -11.71 -1.15
N VAL A 25 11.05 -12.02 -2.38
CA VAL A 25 12.07 -11.25 -3.10
C VAL A 25 11.60 -9.81 -3.33
N GLN A 26 10.37 -9.60 -3.81
CA GLN A 26 9.81 -8.25 -4.00
C GLN A 26 9.80 -7.44 -2.68
N PHE A 27 9.32 -8.05 -1.58
CA PHE A 27 9.32 -7.40 -0.26
C PHE A 27 10.74 -7.08 0.23
N GLY A 28 11.67 -8.02 0.04
CA GLY A 28 13.08 -7.87 0.44
C GLY A 28 13.76 -6.71 -0.29
N CYS A 29 13.64 -6.69 -1.62
CA CYS A 29 14.23 -5.67 -2.47
C CYS A 29 13.61 -4.29 -2.20
N ALA A 30 12.28 -4.20 -2.08
CA ALA A 30 11.62 -2.94 -1.75
C ALA A 30 12.04 -2.40 -0.37
N ARG A 31 12.19 -3.28 0.63
CA ARG A 31 12.68 -2.92 1.96
C ARG A 31 14.11 -2.41 1.90
N TRP A 32 14.99 -3.14 1.20
CA TRP A 32 16.39 -2.74 1.07
C TRP A 32 16.52 -1.41 0.35
N GLY A 33 15.84 -1.23 -0.79
CA GLY A 33 15.87 0.02 -1.54
C GLY A 33 15.39 1.22 -0.72
N PHE A 34 14.33 1.02 0.07
CA PHE A 34 13.87 2.03 1.02
C PHE A 34 14.94 2.37 2.07
N ASN A 35 15.54 1.35 2.69
CA ASN A 35 16.52 1.55 3.76
C ASN A 35 17.81 2.18 3.23
N ASN A 36 18.30 1.78 2.06
CA ASN A 36 19.46 2.38 1.41
C ASN A 36 19.22 3.87 1.12
N ALA A 37 18.06 4.19 0.52
CA ALA A 37 17.69 5.57 0.25
C ALA A 37 17.46 6.39 1.53
N LEU A 38 16.90 5.79 2.58
CA LEU A 38 16.74 6.43 3.88
C LEU A 38 18.08 6.77 4.50
N ALA A 39 19.05 5.84 4.48
CA ALA A 39 20.39 6.09 5.02
C ALA A 39 21.05 7.29 4.34
N LEU A 40 21.01 7.34 3.00
CA LEU A 40 21.53 8.48 2.25
C LEU A 40 20.78 9.77 2.61
N THR A 41 19.44 9.73 2.61
CA THR A 41 18.63 10.94 2.88
C THR A 41 18.85 11.46 4.30
N GLN A 42 19.01 10.56 5.29
CA GLN A 42 19.36 10.94 6.66
C GLN A 42 20.75 11.58 6.75
N GLN A 43 21.72 11.12 5.96
CA GLN A 43 23.03 11.76 5.87
C GLN A 43 22.92 13.16 5.26
N THR A 44 22.28 13.30 4.09
CA THR A 44 22.06 14.61 3.44
C THR A 44 21.29 15.58 4.34
N CYS A 45 20.31 15.08 5.09
CA CYS A 45 19.54 15.90 6.02
C CYS A 45 20.41 16.40 7.20
N ARG A 46 21.38 15.61 7.66
CA ARG A 46 22.32 16.03 8.71
C ARG A 46 23.33 17.07 8.22
N GLU A 47 23.79 16.94 6.98
CA GLU A 47 24.82 17.81 6.41
C GLU A 47 24.25 19.12 5.84
N ALA A 48 23.12 19.05 5.13
CA ALA A 48 22.56 20.18 4.37
C ALA A 48 21.16 20.62 4.83
N GLY A 49 20.58 19.97 5.85
CA GLY A 49 19.25 20.29 6.37
C GLY A 49 18.09 19.99 5.41
N LYS A 50 18.33 19.23 4.33
CA LYS A 50 17.35 18.96 3.26
C LYS A 50 17.20 17.45 3.00
N SER A 51 16.01 17.03 2.61
CA SER A 51 15.78 15.68 2.05
C SER A 51 16.14 15.61 0.57
N LEU A 52 16.31 14.38 0.09
CA LEU A 52 16.45 14.07 -1.32
C LEU A 52 15.07 13.91 -1.96
N SER A 53 14.93 14.43 -3.17
CA SER A 53 13.74 14.22 -3.98
C SER A 53 13.67 12.78 -4.49
N TYR A 54 12.47 12.32 -4.87
CA TYR A 54 12.30 11.04 -5.54
C TYR A 54 13.21 10.90 -6.77
N HIS A 55 13.33 11.97 -7.59
CA HIS A 55 14.15 11.93 -8.79
C HIS A 55 15.63 11.69 -8.48
N ALA A 56 16.18 12.41 -7.48
CA ALA A 56 17.56 12.23 -7.04
C ALA A 56 17.84 10.80 -6.56
N LEU A 57 16.88 10.19 -5.85
CA LEU A 57 16.97 8.79 -5.42
C LEU A 57 16.85 7.80 -6.60
N ALA A 58 15.92 8.05 -7.53
CA ALA A 58 15.64 7.16 -8.65
C ALA A 58 16.79 7.08 -9.67
N VAL A 59 17.52 8.18 -9.89
CA VAL A 59 18.70 8.22 -10.78
C VAL A 59 19.81 7.28 -10.29
N ARG A 60 19.90 7.00 -8.99
CA ARG A 60 20.88 6.07 -8.42
C ARG A 60 20.49 4.60 -8.61
N LEU A 61 19.22 4.31 -8.84
CA LEU A 61 18.69 2.94 -8.87
C LEU A 61 19.34 2.05 -9.95
N PRO A 62 19.62 2.52 -11.19
CA PRO A 62 20.34 1.74 -12.18
C PRO A 62 21.74 1.31 -11.71
N GLY A 63 22.52 2.22 -11.12
CA GLY A 63 23.85 1.92 -10.58
C GLY A 63 23.80 0.88 -9.45
N LEU A 64 22.85 1.05 -8.52
CA LEU A 64 22.63 0.08 -7.44
C LEU A 64 22.25 -1.30 -7.97
N LYS A 65 21.54 -1.39 -9.09
CA LYS A 65 21.22 -2.69 -9.72
C LYS A 65 22.41 -3.37 -10.38
N GLN A 66 23.45 -2.62 -10.75
CA GLN A 66 24.70 -3.21 -11.24
C GLN A 66 25.56 -3.72 -10.09
N GLU A 67 25.63 -2.95 -8.99
CA GLU A 67 26.34 -3.35 -7.78
C GLU A 67 25.66 -4.54 -7.06
N PHE A 68 24.33 -4.50 -6.98
CA PHE A 68 23.51 -5.50 -6.31
C PHE A 68 22.57 -6.16 -7.31
N GLU A 69 23.08 -7.16 -8.03
CA GLU A 69 22.37 -7.79 -9.14
C GLU A 69 21.01 -8.42 -8.74
N TRP A 70 20.90 -8.92 -7.52
CA TRP A 70 19.65 -9.47 -6.97
C TRP A 70 18.49 -8.44 -6.92
N LEU A 71 18.77 -7.14 -7.00
CA LEU A 71 17.72 -6.11 -7.16
C LEU A 71 17.03 -6.18 -8.53
N LYS A 72 17.63 -6.82 -9.54
CA LYS A 72 17.03 -7.02 -10.88
C LYS A 72 15.93 -8.09 -10.85
N GLU A 73 15.87 -8.92 -9.81
CA GLU A 73 14.80 -9.91 -9.61
C GLU A 73 13.47 -9.24 -9.26
N ALA A 74 13.53 -8.10 -8.55
CA ALA A 74 12.34 -7.31 -8.23
C ALA A 74 11.83 -6.51 -9.44
N ASP A 75 10.51 -6.27 -9.48
CA ASP A 75 9.95 -5.38 -10.49
C ASP A 75 10.43 -3.94 -10.26
N SER A 76 10.81 -3.26 -11.34
CA SER A 76 11.36 -1.90 -11.25
C SER A 76 10.37 -0.90 -10.66
N GLN A 77 9.07 -1.09 -10.88
CA GLN A 77 8.05 -0.16 -10.38
C GLN A 77 7.83 -0.33 -8.89
N VAL A 78 7.97 -1.56 -8.36
CA VAL A 78 7.93 -1.81 -6.92
C VAL A 78 9.08 -1.10 -6.21
N LEU A 79 10.29 -1.15 -6.78
CA LEU A 79 11.45 -0.44 -6.24
C LEU A 79 11.26 1.08 -6.29
N GLN A 80 10.85 1.61 -7.44
CA GLN A 80 10.59 3.03 -7.63
C GLN A 80 9.49 3.54 -6.68
N GLN A 81 8.40 2.81 -6.53
CA GLN A 81 7.33 3.16 -5.59
C GLN A 81 7.83 3.18 -4.15
N SER A 82 8.75 2.30 -3.78
CA SER A 82 9.38 2.32 -2.45
C SER A 82 10.16 3.62 -2.20
N LEU A 83 10.89 4.10 -3.21
CA LEU A 83 11.60 5.39 -3.15
C LEU A 83 10.64 6.58 -3.11
N GLN A 84 9.55 6.52 -3.89
CA GLN A 84 8.53 7.58 -3.90
C GLN A 84 7.83 7.69 -2.54
N ASN A 85 7.52 6.55 -1.91
CA ASN A 85 6.96 6.51 -0.56
C ASN A 85 7.90 7.13 0.48
N LEU A 86 9.22 6.99 0.30
CA LEU A 86 10.21 7.64 1.17
C LEU A 86 10.20 9.16 0.97
N ALA A 87 10.24 9.63 -0.27
CA ALA A 87 10.19 11.06 -0.60
C ALA A 87 8.93 11.72 -0.01
N LEU A 88 7.75 11.11 -0.22
CA LEU A 88 6.49 11.58 0.36
C LEU A 88 6.50 11.60 1.90
N ALA A 89 7.17 10.64 2.54
CA ALA A 89 7.30 10.61 3.99
C ALA A 89 8.17 11.75 4.51
N PHE A 90 9.25 12.12 3.80
CA PHE A 90 10.05 13.30 4.12
C PHE A 90 9.29 14.60 3.87
N ASP A 91 8.59 14.73 2.74
CA ASP A 91 7.76 15.91 2.44
C ASP A 91 6.69 16.12 3.52
N GLY A 92 6.04 15.03 3.95
CA GLY A 92 5.10 15.05 5.06
C GLY A 92 5.75 15.40 6.41
N PHE A 93 6.98 14.93 6.66
CA PHE A 93 7.72 15.25 7.88
C PHE A 93 8.08 16.74 7.96
N PHE A 94 8.61 17.33 6.88
CA PHE A 94 8.90 18.77 6.84
C PHE A 94 7.63 19.62 6.94
N ALA A 95 6.52 19.14 6.38
CA ALA A 95 5.20 19.74 6.56
C ALA A 95 4.56 19.47 7.94
N ARG A 96 5.27 18.83 8.89
CA ARG A 96 4.79 18.48 10.24
C ARG A 96 3.52 17.61 10.27
N ARG A 97 3.25 16.86 9.20
CA ARG A 97 2.07 15.97 9.07
C ARG A 97 2.33 14.53 9.48
N VAL A 98 3.58 14.07 9.39
CA VAL A 98 3.98 12.71 9.78
C VAL A 98 5.27 12.73 10.59
N ARG A 99 5.55 11.64 11.30
CA ARG A 99 6.81 11.45 12.04
C ARG A 99 7.97 11.20 11.08
N TYR A 100 9.19 11.43 11.58
CA TYR A 100 10.42 11.17 10.82
C TYR A 100 10.48 9.73 10.30
N PRO A 101 10.86 9.51 9.03
CA PRO A 101 10.96 8.16 8.46
C PRO A 101 11.97 7.28 9.21
N ARG A 102 11.59 6.01 9.45
CA ARG A 102 12.42 5.02 10.15
C ARG A 102 12.78 3.86 9.24
N PHE A 103 13.90 3.21 9.52
CA PHE A 103 14.31 1.99 8.83
C PHE A 103 13.24 0.91 8.93
N LYS A 104 12.97 0.23 7.82
CA LYS A 104 12.03 -0.89 7.74
C LYS A 104 12.70 -2.17 8.24
N SER A 105 12.02 -2.88 9.15
CA SER A 105 12.44 -4.20 9.64
C SER A 105 11.96 -5.32 8.72
N LYS A 106 12.70 -6.43 8.67
CA LYS A 106 12.30 -7.68 7.99
C LYS A 106 11.06 -8.32 8.64
N HIS A 107 10.91 -8.15 9.94
CA HIS A 107 9.81 -8.70 10.75
C HIS A 107 8.63 -7.72 10.88
N GLY A 108 8.74 -6.52 10.31
CA GLY A 108 7.68 -5.52 10.32
C GLY A 108 6.62 -5.75 9.23
N ARG A 109 5.87 -4.70 8.91
CA ARG A 109 4.86 -4.70 7.84
C ARG A 109 5.50 -5.04 6.50
N ARG A 110 5.00 -6.10 5.86
CA ARG A 110 5.41 -6.53 4.52
C ARG A 110 4.37 -6.10 3.51
N SER A 111 4.63 -5.01 2.79
CA SER A 111 3.76 -4.51 1.73
C SER A 111 4.55 -3.90 0.59
N ILE A 112 4.08 -4.13 -0.64
CA ILE A 112 4.57 -3.55 -1.88
C ILE A 112 3.38 -3.05 -2.70
N GLN A 113 3.60 -2.01 -3.49
CA GLN A 113 2.58 -1.46 -4.36
C GLN A 113 3.07 -1.52 -5.81
N TYR A 114 2.18 -1.96 -6.68
CA TYR A 114 2.33 -1.93 -8.12
C TYR A 114 1.50 -0.75 -8.63
N PRO A 115 2.15 0.36 -9.05
CA PRO A 115 1.44 1.55 -9.51
C PRO A 115 0.76 1.34 -10.87
N GLN A 116 1.21 0.35 -11.65
CA GLN A 116 0.63 -0.01 -12.94
C GLN A 116 1.04 -1.45 -13.32
N ARG A 117 0.65 -1.92 -14.52
CA ARG A 117 0.95 -3.24 -15.12
C ARG A 117 0.37 -4.47 -14.42
N ALA A 118 -0.07 -4.35 -13.17
CA ALA A 118 -0.91 -5.37 -12.55
C ALA A 118 -2.26 -5.42 -13.26
N LYS A 119 -2.82 -6.63 -13.39
CA LYS A 119 -4.11 -6.87 -14.04
C LYS A 119 -4.97 -7.76 -13.17
N LEU A 120 -6.27 -7.61 -13.27
CA LEU A 120 -7.25 -8.46 -12.61
C LEU A 120 -8.09 -9.14 -13.68
N GLU A 121 -8.13 -10.46 -13.68
CA GLU A 121 -8.96 -11.27 -14.58
C GLU A 121 -9.66 -12.36 -13.77
N GLY A 122 -10.98 -12.25 -13.65
CA GLY A 122 -11.79 -13.12 -12.78
C GLY A 122 -11.24 -13.17 -11.35
N ASN A 123 -10.89 -14.37 -10.90
CA ASN A 123 -10.32 -14.64 -9.58
C ASN A 123 -8.78 -14.71 -9.59
N HIS A 124 -8.12 -14.05 -10.53
CA HIS A 124 -6.66 -14.03 -10.60
C HIS A 124 -6.14 -12.60 -10.77
N ILE A 125 -5.04 -12.31 -10.07
CA ILE A 125 -4.30 -11.06 -10.21
C ILE A 125 -2.94 -11.33 -10.81
N TYR A 126 -2.65 -10.68 -11.95
CA TYR A 126 -1.33 -10.68 -12.55
C TYR A 126 -0.45 -9.67 -11.84
N LEU A 127 0.72 -10.12 -11.40
CA LEU A 127 1.76 -9.29 -10.79
C LEU A 127 3.06 -9.46 -11.58
N PRO A 128 3.66 -8.37 -12.10
CA PRO A 128 4.96 -8.42 -12.76
C PRO A 128 6.01 -9.16 -11.91
N LYS A 129 6.83 -10.00 -12.56
CA LYS A 129 7.86 -10.88 -11.95
C LYS A 129 7.34 -11.96 -10.98
N VAL A 130 6.05 -12.01 -10.69
CA VAL A 130 5.41 -13.04 -9.85
C VAL A 130 4.52 -13.97 -10.69
N GLY A 131 3.74 -13.41 -11.61
CA GLY A 131 2.78 -14.13 -12.46
C GLY A 131 1.34 -13.97 -12.01
N TRP A 132 0.46 -14.85 -12.48
CA TRP A 132 -0.96 -14.91 -12.09
C TRP A 132 -1.14 -15.57 -10.72
N VAL A 133 -1.62 -14.80 -9.75
CA VAL A 133 -1.87 -15.25 -8.37
C VAL A 133 -3.37 -15.39 -8.16
N LYS A 134 -3.82 -16.51 -7.61
CA LYS A 134 -5.23 -16.72 -7.26
C LYS A 134 -5.66 -15.72 -6.17
N GLY A 135 -6.78 -15.04 -6.40
CA GLY A 135 -7.41 -14.14 -5.46
C GLY A 135 -8.92 -14.40 -5.37
N ILE A 136 -9.50 -14.27 -4.18
CA ILE A 136 -10.95 -14.44 -4.00
C ILE A 136 -11.61 -13.07 -4.10
N VAL A 137 -12.24 -12.81 -5.24
CA VAL A 137 -12.94 -11.56 -5.50
C VAL A 137 -14.42 -11.76 -5.15
N HIS A 138 -14.80 -11.33 -3.94
CA HIS A 138 -16.18 -11.52 -3.43
C HIS A 138 -17.21 -10.55 -4.03
N ARG A 139 -16.75 -9.43 -4.59
CA ARG A 139 -17.60 -8.38 -5.18
C ARG A 139 -17.02 -8.00 -6.53
N GLY A 140 -17.89 -7.78 -7.52
CA GLY A 140 -17.46 -7.25 -8.82
C GLY A 140 -16.69 -5.95 -8.62
N ILE A 141 -15.48 -5.88 -9.16
CA ILE A 141 -14.65 -4.68 -9.07
C ILE A 141 -15.06 -3.75 -10.22
N VAL A 142 -15.68 -2.63 -9.86
CA VAL A 142 -16.17 -1.63 -10.80
C VAL A 142 -15.14 -0.52 -10.96
N GLY A 143 -15.03 0.02 -12.18
CA GLY A 143 -14.14 1.13 -12.50
C GLY A 143 -12.79 0.72 -13.09
N LYS A 144 -11.99 1.72 -13.43
CA LYS A 144 -10.67 1.54 -14.04
C LYS A 144 -9.64 1.17 -13.00
N PHE A 145 -8.93 0.06 -13.21
CA PHE A 145 -7.81 -0.36 -12.35
C PHE A 145 -6.71 0.70 -12.33
N LYS A 146 -6.31 1.16 -11.13
CA LYS A 146 -5.25 2.15 -10.94
C LYS A 146 -4.00 1.49 -10.39
N THR A 147 -4.06 1.02 -9.15
CA THR A 147 -2.91 0.43 -8.46
C THR A 147 -3.33 -0.80 -7.66
N VAL A 148 -2.38 -1.65 -7.31
CA VAL A 148 -2.61 -2.69 -6.31
C VAL A 148 -1.50 -2.69 -5.27
N THR A 149 -1.88 -2.81 -4.01
CA THR A 149 -0.96 -3.03 -2.89
C THR A 149 -1.07 -4.46 -2.40
N ILE A 150 0.02 -5.20 -2.48
CA ILE A 150 0.13 -6.57 -1.95
C ILE A 150 0.73 -6.50 -0.55
N SER A 151 0.13 -7.21 0.39
CA SER A 151 0.59 -7.27 1.78
C SER A 151 0.55 -8.68 2.35
N ARG A 152 1.46 -8.96 3.28
CA ARG A 152 1.50 -10.22 4.04
C ARG A 152 1.41 -9.91 5.54
N ASN A 153 0.41 -10.45 6.21
CA ASN A 153 0.23 -10.27 7.66
C ASN A 153 1.19 -11.16 8.47
N ALA A 154 1.11 -11.07 9.81
CA ALA A 154 1.94 -11.87 10.72
C ALA A 154 1.63 -13.38 10.61
N CYS A 155 0.35 -13.74 10.45
CA CYS A 155 -0.12 -15.11 10.24
C CYS A 155 0.25 -15.69 8.86
N GLY A 156 0.94 -14.92 8.02
CA GLY A 156 1.43 -15.38 6.72
C GLY A 156 0.43 -15.27 5.56
N GLN A 157 -0.78 -14.80 5.81
CA GLN A 157 -1.83 -14.61 4.80
C GLN A 157 -1.54 -13.39 3.93
N PHE A 158 -1.83 -13.52 2.63
CA PHE A 158 -1.63 -12.48 1.64
C PHE A 158 -2.94 -11.77 1.30
N HIS A 159 -2.86 -10.46 1.09
CA HIS A 159 -3.99 -9.64 0.67
C HIS A 159 -3.59 -8.69 -0.44
N ALA A 160 -4.50 -8.44 -1.39
CA ALA A 160 -4.41 -7.37 -2.36
C ALA A 160 -5.42 -6.27 -2.02
N ALA A 161 -4.96 -5.04 -1.90
CA ALA A 161 -5.80 -3.85 -1.88
C ALA A 161 -5.75 -3.21 -3.27
N ILE A 162 -6.84 -3.34 -4.01
CA ILE A 162 -6.98 -2.89 -5.40
C ILE A 162 -7.66 -1.53 -5.38
N LEU A 163 -6.99 -0.53 -5.96
CA LEU A 163 -7.52 0.82 -6.13
C LEU A 163 -8.13 0.95 -7.51
N THR A 164 -9.41 1.28 -7.58
CA THR A 164 -10.12 1.58 -8.82
C THR A 164 -10.63 3.00 -8.85
N ASP A 165 -10.74 3.51 -10.07
CA ASP A 165 -11.35 4.80 -10.38
C ASP A 165 -12.74 4.54 -10.96
N THR A 166 -13.77 4.86 -10.19
CA THR A 166 -15.16 4.52 -10.54
C THR A 166 -15.70 5.35 -11.70
N GLY A 167 -15.05 6.47 -12.04
CA GLY A 167 -15.56 7.43 -13.01
C GLY A 167 -16.74 8.26 -12.52
N LEU A 168 -17.27 7.99 -11.33
CA LEU A 168 -18.32 8.77 -10.70
C LEU A 168 -17.75 10.07 -10.12
N PRO A 169 -18.47 11.18 -10.17
CA PRO A 169 -18.04 12.41 -9.52
C PRO A 169 -17.97 12.20 -8.00
N MET A 170 -16.98 12.82 -7.36
CA MET A 170 -16.94 12.88 -5.90
C MET A 170 -18.25 13.48 -5.35
N PRO A 171 -18.85 12.89 -4.30
CA PRO A 171 -20.04 13.47 -3.67
C PRO A 171 -19.75 14.89 -3.20
N SER A 172 -20.70 15.80 -3.43
CA SER A 172 -20.59 17.19 -2.96
C SER A 172 -20.54 17.21 -1.43
N VAL A 173 -19.48 17.76 -0.86
CA VAL A 173 -19.38 17.94 0.59
C VAL A 173 -20.42 18.99 1.00
N SER A 174 -21.52 18.56 1.63
CA SER A 174 -22.48 19.49 2.21
C SER A 174 -21.88 20.09 3.48
N THR A 175 -21.58 21.39 3.46
CA THR A 175 -21.15 22.14 4.67
C THR A 175 -22.32 22.40 5.63
N ALA A 176 -23.55 22.06 5.24
CA ALA A 176 -24.75 22.12 6.05
C ALA A 176 -25.07 20.71 6.60
N GLY A 177 -24.46 20.34 7.71
CA GLY A 177 -24.78 19.10 8.41
C GLY A 177 -23.67 18.68 9.37
N LYS A 178 -24.03 18.43 10.63
CA LYS A 178 -23.14 17.99 11.71
C LYS A 178 -22.13 16.96 11.20
N THR A 179 -20.84 17.25 11.38
CA THR A 179 -19.73 16.33 11.11
C THR A 179 -19.87 15.09 12.00
N LEU A 180 -20.53 14.04 11.49
CA LEU A 180 -20.59 12.73 12.14
C LEU A 180 -19.29 11.99 11.80
N GLY A 181 -18.33 12.03 12.72
CA GLY A 181 -17.16 11.16 12.66
C GLY A 181 -17.59 9.72 12.93
N ILE A 182 -17.62 8.90 11.87
CA ILE A 182 -17.89 7.46 12.00
C ILE A 182 -16.55 6.78 12.31
N ASP A 183 -16.33 6.47 13.59
CA ASP A 183 -15.21 5.64 14.05
C ASP A 183 -15.68 4.18 14.07
N VAL A 184 -15.11 3.34 13.19
CA VAL A 184 -15.45 1.91 13.13
C VAL A 184 -14.42 1.13 13.94
N GLY A 185 -14.53 1.26 15.27
CA GLY A 185 -13.80 0.46 16.23
C GLY A 185 -14.43 -0.92 16.40
N LEU A 186 -13.60 -1.95 16.55
CA LEU A 186 -13.95 -3.38 16.64
C LEU A 186 -14.84 -3.80 17.84
N VAL A 187 -15.45 -2.85 18.56
CA VAL A 187 -16.21 -3.13 19.79
C VAL A 187 -17.61 -2.48 19.78
N ASP A 188 -17.78 -1.29 19.18
CA ASP A 188 -19.08 -0.59 19.13
C ASP A 188 -19.35 -0.03 17.73
N LEU A 189 -20.49 -0.40 17.13
CA LEU A 189 -20.77 -0.14 15.71
C LEU A 189 -21.11 1.34 15.42
N ALA A 190 -21.75 2.04 16.36
CA ALA A 190 -21.93 3.49 16.35
C ALA A 190 -22.56 3.94 17.67
N VAL A 191 -22.08 5.05 18.24
CA VAL A 191 -22.78 5.81 19.28
C VAL A 191 -23.08 7.19 18.70
N THR A 192 -24.35 7.52 18.53
CA THR A 192 -24.80 8.84 18.08
C THR A 192 -24.90 9.79 19.28
N SER A 193 -24.65 11.09 19.07
CA SER A 193 -24.72 12.13 20.12
C SER A 193 -26.14 12.45 20.61
N ASP A 194 -27.14 11.70 20.14
CA ASP A 194 -28.52 11.69 20.65
C ASP A 194 -28.77 10.54 21.67
N GLY A 195 -27.73 9.77 22.02
CA GLY A 195 -27.83 8.68 22.99
C GLY A 195 -28.42 7.38 22.44
N SER A 196 -28.71 7.30 21.13
CA SER A 196 -29.20 6.07 20.50
C SER A 196 -28.09 5.04 20.41
N LYS A 197 -28.27 3.89 21.06
CA LYS A 197 -27.37 2.73 20.95
C LYS A 197 -27.95 1.76 19.92
N PHE A 198 -27.23 1.56 18.81
CA PHE A 198 -27.54 0.48 17.88
C PHE A 198 -26.71 -0.75 18.27
N THR A 199 -27.35 -1.70 18.96
CA THR A 199 -26.71 -2.97 19.34
C THR A 199 -26.47 -3.85 18.12
N ASN A 200 -25.24 -4.36 18.03
CA ASN A 200 -24.78 -5.34 17.06
C ASN A 200 -25.65 -6.64 17.14
N PRO A 201 -26.38 -7.04 16.09
CA PRO A 201 -26.94 -8.38 16.01
C PRO A 201 -25.80 -9.39 15.84
N ARG A 202 -25.25 -9.82 16.98
CA ARG A 202 -24.23 -10.87 17.07
C ARG A 202 -24.80 -12.17 16.50
N HIS A 203 -24.38 -12.54 15.30
CA HIS A 203 -24.37 -13.96 14.96
C HIS A 203 -23.28 -14.33 13.96
N ILE A 204 -22.03 -14.42 14.41
CA ILE A 204 -21.14 -15.48 13.92
C ILE A 204 -20.23 -15.98 15.04
N ARG A 205 -20.49 -17.24 15.43
CA ARG A 205 -19.66 -18.05 16.32
C ARG A 205 -18.27 -18.23 15.72
N ILE A 206 -17.26 -18.03 16.55
CA ILE A 206 -15.92 -18.59 16.36
C ILE A 206 -16.01 -20.05 16.81
N CYS A 207 -15.61 -20.99 15.95
CA CYS A 207 -15.30 -22.36 16.38
C CYS A 207 -13.87 -22.70 15.98
N SER A 208 -13.08 -22.95 17.05
CA SER A 208 -11.98 -23.91 17.23
C SER A 208 -10.91 -24.02 16.13
#